data_AF-A0A0J0XH83-F1
#
_entry.id   AF-A0A0J0XH83-F1
#
_cell.length_a   1.000
_cell.length_b   1.000
_cell.length_c   1.000
_cell.angle_alpha   90.00
_cell.angle_beta   90.00
_cell.angle_gamma   90.00
#
_symmetry.space_group_name_H-M   'P 1'
#
loop_
_entity.id
_entity.type
_entity.pdbx_description
1 polymer ?
#
loop_
_entity_poly.entity_id
_entity_poly.type
_entity_poly.pdbx_seq_one_letter_code
_entity_poly.pdbx_strand_id
1 'polypeptide(L)'
;MSNQAAPAETVLDVQAQISELAQRKATAQTHRGQESQVSAAKLAKNKRLPATMITPGGKIEVSKKSKRGKKKKTSETAKEKALDRIEQMAVKVKQIEDRKAKRQRAKTAWE
;
A
#
# COMPACT_ATOMS: atom_id res chain seq x y z
N MET A 1 -0.74 -42.87 -6.88
CA MET A 1 -2.12 -42.37 -6.65
C MET A 1 -2.03 -41.41 -5.47
N SER A 2 -2.36 -40.13 -5.49
CA SER A 2 -3.03 -39.26 -6.46
C SER A 2 -2.53 -37.83 -6.19
N ASN A 3 -2.11 -37.10 -7.23
CA ASN A 3 -1.83 -35.67 -7.11
C ASN A 3 -3.18 -34.94 -7.04
N GLN A 4 -3.51 -34.35 -5.90
CA GLN A 4 -4.67 -33.48 -5.77
C GLN A 4 -4.41 -32.20 -6.58
N ALA A 5 -4.98 -32.14 -7.78
CA ALA A 5 -5.09 -30.89 -8.53
C ALA A 5 -6.04 -29.96 -7.76
N ALA A 6 -5.55 -28.81 -7.32
CA ALA A 6 -6.41 -27.77 -6.76
C ALA A 6 -7.45 -27.36 -7.82
N PRO A 7 -8.74 -27.18 -7.46
CA PRO A 7 -9.79 -26.88 -8.42
C PRO A 7 -9.51 -25.55 -9.11
N ALA A 8 -9.34 -25.58 -10.43
CA ALA A 8 -8.97 -24.46 -11.29
C ALA A 8 -9.92 -23.24 -11.15
N GLU A 9 -11.14 -23.46 -10.66
CA GLU A 9 -12.14 -22.41 -10.42
C GLU A 9 -11.72 -21.42 -9.34
N THR A 10 -11.01 -21.87 -8.30
CA THR A 10 -10.56 -20.99 -7.20
C THR A 10 -9.45 -20.02 -7.63
N VAL A 11 -8.61 -20.41 -8.59
CA VAL A 11 -7.52 -19.58 -9.09
C VAL A 11 -8.06 -18.47 -9.98
N LEU A 12 -9.08 -18.75 -10.78
CA LEU A 12 -9.75 -17.77 -11.65
C LEU A 12 -10.45 -16.68 -10.83
N ASP A 13 -11.13 -17.04 -9.74
CA ASP A 13 -11.80 -16.09 -8.85
C ASP A 13 -10.82 -15.15 -8.14
N VAL A 14 -9.68 -15.66 -7.67
CA VAL A 14 -8.64 -14.82 -7.06
C VAL A 14 -8.01 -13.89 -8.10
N GLN A 15 -7.78 -14.37 -9.31
CA GLN A 15 -7.25 -13.56 -10.42
C GLN A 15 -8.21 -12.43 -10.82
N ALA A 16 -9.52 -12.71 -10.83
CA ALA A 16 -10.57 -11.73 -11.10
C ALA A 16 -10.64 -10.66 -10.01
N GLN A 17 -10.60 -11.05 -8.73
CA GLN A 17 -10.56 -10.12 -7.60
C GLN A 17 -9.31 -9.22 -7.62
N ILE A 18 -8.15 -9.77 -7.97
CA ILE A 18 -6.90 -8.99 -8.10
C ILE A 18 -7.02 -7.97 -9.24
N SER A 19 -7.61 -8.37 -10.37
CA SER A 19 -7.80 -7.50 -11.53
C SER A 19 -8.79 -6.37 -11.25
N GLU A 20 -9.89 -6.68 -10.57
CA GLU A 20 -10.88 -5.68 -10.14
C GLU A 20 -10.27 -4.69 -9.13
N LEU A 21 -9.50 -5.18 -8.16
CA LEU A 21 -8.83 -4.34 -7.18
C LEU A 21 -7.74 -3.46 -7.80
N ALA A 22 -7.09 -3.93 -8.88
CA ALA A 22 -6.15 -3.13 -9.68
C ALA A 22 -6.88 -2.04 -10.48
N GLN A 23 -8.04 -2.34 -11.06
CA GLN A 23 -8.87 -1.34 -11.77
C GLN A 23 -9.41 -0.26 -10.82
N ARG A 24 -9.90 -0.65 -9.64
CA ARG A 24 -10.36 0.29 -8.60
C ARG A 24 -9.22 1.20 -8.08
N LYS A 25 -7.99 0.68 -8.02
CA LYS A 25 -6.81 1.50 -7.66
C LYS A 25 -6.37 2.43 -8.78
N ALA A 26 -6.59 2.06 -10.05
CA ALA A 26 -6.29 2.92 -11.20
C ALA A 26 -7.23 4.14 -11.28
N THR A 27 -8.50 3.98 -10.92
CA THR A 27 -9.49 5.08 -10.90
C THR A 27 -9.37 5.99 -9.68
N ALA A 28 -8.83 5.50 -8.56
CA ALA A 28 -8.68 6.28 -7.32
C ALA A 28 -7.49 7.27 -7.33
N GLN A 29 -6.54 7.16 -8.27
CA GLN A 29 -5.38 8.06 -8.34
C GLN A 29 -4.98 8.42 -9.78
N THR A 30 -5.83 9.16 -10.50
CA THR A 30 -5.36 9.98 -11.62
C THR A 30 -6.21 11.24 -11.80
N HIS A 31 -5.82 12.38 -11.22
CA HIS A 31 -6.11 13.65 -11.87
C HIS A 31 -5.16 13.78 -13.06
N ARG A 32 -5.54 13.20 -14.20
CA ARG A 32 -4.84 13.42 -15.46
C ARG A 32 -5.16 14.85 -15.91
N GLY A 33 -4.24 15.78 -15.61
CA GLY A 33 -4.29 17.15 -16.13
C GLY A 33 -5.47 17.98 -15.64
N GLN A 34 -5.66 18.08 -14.31
CA GLN A 34 -6.47 19.19 -13.81
C GLN A 34 -5.79 20.50 -14.20
N GLU A 35 -6.42 21.26 -15.09
CA GLU A 35 -6.09 22.66 -15.27
C GLU A 35 -6.30 23.34 -13.93
N SER A 36 -5.22 23.87 -13.37
CA SER A 36 -5.30 24.60 -12.11
C SER A 36 -6.19 25.82 -12.34
N GLN A 37 -7.38 25.85 -11.71
CA GLN A 37 -8.28 27.00 -11.68
C GLN A 37 -7.67 28.23 -10.96
N VAL A 38 -6.44 28.10 -10.45
CA VAL A 38 -5.69 29.15 -9.77
C VAL A 38 -4.89 29.96 -10.78
N SER A 39 -4.96 31.30 -10.68
CA SER A 39 -4.22 32.20 -11.57
C SER A 39 -2.71 32.00 -11.47
N ALA A 40 -2.00 32.20 -12.59
CA ALA A 40 -0.55 32.06 -12.69
C ALA A 40 0.21 32.88 -11.62
N ALA A 41 -0.27 34.09 -11.32
CA ALA A 41 0.32 34.96 -10.31
C ALA A 41 0.21 34.39 -8.88
N LYS A 42 -0.88 33.69 -8.55
CA LYS A 42 -1.05 33.03 -7.25
C LYS A 42 -0.17 31.79 -7.14
N LEU A 43 -0.02 31.05 -8.24
CA LEU A 43 0.88 29.90 -8.32
C LEU A 43 2.36 30.30 -8.20
N ALA A 44 2.78 31.38 -8.87
CA ALA A 44 4.16 31.88 -8.82
C ALA A 44 4.60 32.31 -7.41
N LYS A 45 3.66 32.76 -6.59
CA LYS A 45 3.91 33.15 -5.19
C LYS A 45 3.90 31.97 -4.22
N ASN A 46 3.69 30.74 -4.69
CA ASN A 46 3.66 29.56 -3.85
C ASN A 46 5.08 29.11 -3.46
N LYS A 47 5.47 29.35 -2.20
CA LYS A 47 6.78 28.94 -1.64
C LYS A 47 7.05 27.43 -1.70
N ARG A 48 6.02 26.59 -1.83
CA ARG A 48 6.15 25.12 -1.85
C ARG A 48 6.47 24.57 -3.23
N LEU A 49 6.17 25.34 -4.30
CA LEU A 49 6.47 24.94 -5.67
C LEU A 49 7.74 25.67 -6.13
N PRO A 50 8.73 24.96 -6.68
CA PRO A 50 9.88 25.63 -7.28
C PRO A 50 9.40 26.40 -8.52
N ALA A 51 9.99 27.58 -8.75
CA ALA A 51 9.65 28.44 -9.89
C ALA A 51 9.79 27.72 -11.24
N THR A 52 10.68 26.72 -11.32
CA THR A 52 10.91 25.89 -12.50
C THR A 52 9.74 24.97 -12.87
N MET A 53 8.82 24.68 -11.94
CA MET A 53 7.66 23.82 -12.21
C MET A 53 6.43 24.58 -12.68
N ILE A 54 6.49 25.91 -12.80
CA ILE A 54 5.36 26.74 -13.23
C ILE A 54 5.65 27.21 -14.65
N THR A 55 4.83 26.77 -15.60
CA THR A 55 4.92 27.24 -16.99
C THR A 55 4.42 28.69 -17.10
N PRO A 56 4.82 29.46 -18.13
CA PRO A 56 4.32 30.83 -18.35
C PRO A 56 2.78 30.91 -18.45
N GLY A 57 2.13 29.82 -18.88
CA GLY A 57 0.67 29.69 -18.89
C GLY A 57 0.03 29.33 -17.55
N GLY A 58 0.81 29.32 -16.45
CA GLY A 58 0.32 29.01 -15.11
C GLY A 58 0.01 27.53 -14.87
N LYS A 59 0.44 26.61 -15.73
CA LYS A 59 0.26 25.17 -15.51
C LYS A 59 1.45 24.61 -14.72
N ILE A 60 1.17 23.75 -13.73
CA ILE A 60 2.20 23.03 -12.96
C ILE A 60 2.68 21.85 -13.80
N GLU A 61 3.97 21.83 -14.15
CA GLU A 61 4.57 20.69 -14.84
C GLU A 61 4.73 19.51 -13.86
N VAL A 62 4.19 18.35 -14.23
CA VAL A 62 4.28 17.15 -13.40
C VAL A 62 5.67 16.52 -13.56
N SER A 63 6.36 16.29 -12.44
CA SER A 63 7.65 15.60 -12.42
C SER A 63 7.57 14.25 -13.13
N LYS A 64 8.32 14.09 -14.23
CA LYS A 64 8.56 12.80 -14.90
C LYS A 64 9.50 11.95 -14.06
N LYS A 65 8.99 11.37 -12.97
CA LYS A 65 9.79 10.50 -12.09
C LYS A 65 10.19 9.24 -12.86
N SER A 66 11.47 9.15 -13.24
CA SER A 66 12.06 7.92 -13.77
C SER A 66 11.91 6.79 -12.72
N LYS A 67 11.34 5.66 -13.12
CA LYS A 67 11.16 4.45 -12.29
C LYS A 67 12.49 3.71 -12.01
N ARG A 68 13.61 4.42 -11.86
CA ARG A 68 14.86 3.79 -11.42
C ARG A 68 14.88 3.66 -9.89
N GLY A 69 14.31 2.57 -9.40
CA GLY A 69 14.46 2.13 -8.03
C GLY A 69 15.92 1.71 -7.78
N LYS A 70 16.69 2.54 -7.06
CA LYS A 70 17.99 2.12 -6.53
C LYS A 70 17.73 0.99 -5.53
N LYS A 71 18.19 -0.24 -5.81
CA LYS A 71 18.28 -1.32 -4.81
C LYS A 71 19.24 -0.85 -3.72
N LYS A 72 18.72 -0.24 -2.66
CA LYS A 72 19.52 0.09 -1.47
C LYS A 72 19.93 -1.22 -0.82
N LYS A 73 21.24 -1.45 -0.63
CA LYS A 73 21.73 -2.54 0.19
C LYS A 73 21.13 -2.36 1.59
N THR A 74 20.31 -3.30 2.02
CA THR A 74 19.75 -3.33 3.39
C THR A 74 20.91 -3.41 4.38
N SER A 75 21.04 -2.38 5.22
CA SER A 75 22.01 -2.37 6.31
C SER A 75 21.69 -3.49 7.31
N GLU A 76 22.70 -3.97 8.03
CA GLU A 76 22.51 -4.97 9.09
C GLU A 76 21.52 -4.48 10.16
N THR A 77 21.55 -3.19 10.47
CA THR A 77 20.58 -2.52 11.35
C THR A 77 19.14 -2.59 10.85
N ALA A 78 18.91 -2.67 9.53
CA ALA A 78 17.56 -2.82 8.98
C ALA A 78 17.07 -4.26 9.08
N LYS A 79 17.98 -5.24 9.03
CA LYS A 79 17.64 -6.66 9.24
C LYS A 79 17.31 -6.92 10.71
N GLU A 80 18.11 -6.39 11.62
CA GLU A 80 17.88 -6.50 13.07
C GLU A 80 16.54 -5.90 13.48
N LYS A 81 16.21 -4.68 13.02
CA LYS A 81 14.90 -4.06 13.24
C LYS A 81 13.74 -4.85 12.64
N ALA A 82 13.96 -5.55 11.53
CA ALA A 82 12.95 -6.41 10.94
C ALA A 82 12.70 -7.65 11.81
N LEU A 83 13.75 -8.26 12.36
CA LEU A 83 13.64 -9.40 13.26
C LEU A 83 12.94 -9.03 14.58
N ASP A 84 13.32 -7.92 15.22
CA ASP A 84 12.65 -7.41 16.42
C ASP A 84 11.15 -7.19 16.18
N ARG A 85 10.79 -6.62 15.03
CA ARG A 85 9.37 -6.45 14.67
C ARG A 85 8.63 -7.77 14.47
N ILE A 86 9.29 -8.80 13.94
CA ILE A 86 8.70 -10.14 13.78
C ILE A 86 8.45 -10.76 15.16
N GLU A 87 9.42 -10.65 16.07
CA GLU A 87 9.29 -11.15 17.44
C GLU A 87 8.13 -10.47 18.20
N GLN A 88 8.03 -9.15 18.11
CA GLN A 88 6.91 -8.39 18.69
C GLN A 88 5.55 -8.81 18.13
N MET A 89 5.48 -9.16 16.84
CA MET A 89 4.25 -9.66 16.24
C MET A 89 3.89 -11.06 16.72
N ALA A 90 4.87 -11.95 16.87
CA ALA A 90 4.65 -13.28 17.42
C ALA A 90 4.07 -13.22 18.84
N VAL A 91 4.59 -12.32 19.68
CA VAL A 91 4.06 -12.10 21.04
C VAL A 91 2.61 -11.62 21.00
N LYS A 92 2.26 -10.66 20.14
CA LYS A 92 0.88 -10.16 20.05
C LYS A 92 -0.09 -11.21 19.53
N VAL A 93 0.32 -12.03 18.56
CA VAL A 93 -0.51 -13.13 18.04
C VAL A 93 -0.80 -14.12 19.16
N LYS A 94 0.23 -14.55 19.92
CA LYS A 94 0.05 -15.45 21.06
C LYS A 94 -0.91 -14.87 22.11
N GLN A 95 -0.78 -13.59 22.45
CA GLN A 95 -1.70 -12.94 23.40
C GLN A 95 -3.15 -12.91 22.89
N ILE A 96 -3.36 -12.70 21.59
CA ILE A 96 -4.69 -12.72 20.97
C ILE A 96 -5.27 -14.14 21.01
N GLU A 97 -4.47 -15.15 20.69
CA GLU A 97 -4.85 -16.56 20.73
C GLU A 97 -5.21 -16.99 22.15
N ASP A 98 -4.40 -16.64 23.15
CA ASP A 98 -4.67 -16.92 24.56
C ASP A 98 -5.98 -16.27 25.02
N ARG A 99 -6.24 -15.02 24.61
CA ARG A 99 -7.49 -14.32 24.92
C ARG A 99 -8.69 -15.00 24.24
N LYS A 100 -8.54 -15.43 22.99
CA LYS A 100 -9.60 -16.18 22.27
C LYS A 100 -9.86 -17.53 22.93
N ALA A 101 -8.81 -18.28 23.28
CA ALA A 101 -8.92 -19.57 23.95
C ALA A 101 -9.63 -19.43 25.32
N LYS A 102 -9.30 -18.40 26.10
CA LYS A 102 -10.01 -18.09 27.36
C LYS A 102 -11.50 -17.82 27.12
N ARG A 103 -11.85 -17.04 26.09
CA ARG A 103 -13.25 -16.77 25.75
C ARG A 103 -13.99 -18.03 25.32
N GLN A 104 -13.37 -18.89 24.53
CA GLN A 104 -13.98 -20.16 24.12
C GLN A 104 -14.18 -21.09 25.30
N ARG A 105 -13.17 -21.26 26.17
CA ARG A 105 -13.29 -22.06 27.41
C ARG A 105 -14.41 -21.54 28.33
N ALA A 106 -14.52 -20.21 28.47
CA ALA A 106 -15.60 -19.62 29.25
C ALA A 106 -16.97 -19.88 28.61
N LYS A 107 -17.08 -19.78 27.27
CA LYS A 107 -18.32 -20.07 26.56
C LYS A 107 -18.75 -21.52 26.71
N THR A 108 -17.83 -22.48 26.53
CA THR A 108 -18.10 -23.92 26.69
C THR A 108 -18.39 -24.34 28.13
N ALA A 109 -17.98 -23.55 29.12
CA ALA A 109 -18.25 -23.84 30.53
C ALA A 109 -19.64 -23.35 30.98
N TRP A 110 -20.34 -22.59 30.13
CA TRP A 110 -21.68 -22.05 30.37
C TRP A 110 -22.77 -22.72 29.51
N GLU A 111 -22.39 -23.62 28.60
CA GLU A 111 -23.27 -24.51 27.84
C GLU A 111 -23.34 -25.89 28.53
#